data_AF-A0A941GCZ9-F1
#
_entry.id   AF-A0A941GCZ9-F1
#
_cell.length_a   1.000
_cell.length_b   1.000
_cell.length_c   1.000
_cell.angle_alpha   90.00
_cell.angle_beta   90.00
_cell.angle_gamma   90.00
#
_symmetry.space_group_name_H-M   'P 1'
#
loop_
_entity.id
_entity.type
_entity.pdbx_description
1 polymer ?
#
loop_
_entity_poly.entity_id
_entity_poly.type
_entity_poly.pdbx_seq_one_letter_code
_entity_poly.pdbx_strand_id
1 'polypeptide(L)' 'MHVRVDSSKPTTTISWNPKTLDKVEDYRFTKRKENRSIAVDELVRYGLKYLELVERKKQRDLGRMQG' A
#
# COMPACT_ATOMS: atom_id res chain seq x y z
N MET A 1 30.30 11.98 12.33
CA MET A 1 28.99 11.30 12.46
C MET A 1 28.02 11.99 11.51
N HIS A 2 27.79 11.44 10.32
CA HIS A 2 26.82 11.99 9.36
C HIS A 2 25.41 11.64 9.85
N VAL A 3 24.83 12.50 10.69
CA VAL A 3 23.41 12.43 11.03
C VAL A 3 22.65 12.83 9.78
N ARG A 4 21.96 11.88 9.16
CA ARG A 4 21.03 12.18 8.06
C ARG A 4 19.95 13.07 8.65
N VAL A 5 19.87 14.32 8.19
CA VAL A 5 18.68 15.16 8.32
C VAL A 5 17.48 14.29 7.93
N ASP A 6 16.48 14.24 8.81
CA ASP A 6 15.28 13.44 8.65
C ASP A 6 14.72 13.61 7.23
N SER A 7 15.02 12.65 6.36
CA SER A 7 14.57 12.71 4.98
C SER A 7 13.07 12.51 5.01
N SER A 8 12.33 13.57 4.71
CA SER A 8 10.86 13.57 4.69
C SER A 8 10.26 12.59 3.66
N LYS A 9 11.11 12.00 2.80
CA LYS A 9 10.76 10.99 1.80
C LYS A 9 11.88 9.94 1.70
N PRO A 10 11.95 8.97 2.64
CA PRO A 10 12.95 7.92 2.56
C PRO A 10 12.75 7.11 1.27
N THR A 11 13.86 6.82 0.58
CA THR A 11 13.86 5.94 -0.59
C THR A 11 14.39 4.57 -0.19
N THR A 12 13.79 3.53 -0.74
CA THR A 12 14.24 2.15 -0.53
C THR A 12 14.10 1.38 -1.82
N THR A 13 15.02 0.44 -2.04
CA THR A 13 14.98 -0.48 -3.18
C THR A 13 14.49 -1.83 -2.68
N ILE A 14 13.50 -2.39 -3.36
CA ILE A 14 12.91 -3.69 -3.03
C ILE A 14 12.84 -4.56 -4.28
N SER A 15 13.07 -5.86 -4.10
CA SER A 15 12.89 -6.84 -5.16
C SER A 15 11.42 -7.25 -5.23
N TRP A 16 10.84 -7.20 -6.43
CA TRP A 16 9.45 -7.55 -6.66
C TRP A 16 9.31 -8.91 -7.35
N ASN A 17 8.20 -9.60 -7.06
CA ASN A 17 7.74 -10.65 -7.95
C ASN A 17 7.38 -10.02 -9.32
N PRO A 18 7.87 -10.55 -10.46
CA PRO A 18 7.62 -9.97 -11.78
C PRO A 18 6.13 -9.75 -12.07
N LYS A 19 5.28 -10.74 -11.77
CA LYS A 19 3.83 -10.65 -12.02
C LYS A 19 3.14 -9.56 -11.20
N THR A 20 3.65 -9.29 -10.00
CA THR A 20 3.12 -8.20 -9.17
C THR A 20 3.56 -6.85 -9.71
N LEU A 21 4.83 -6.75 -10.13
CA LEU A 21 5.36 -5.53 -10.73
C LEU A 21 4.61 -5.16 -12.01
N ASP A 22 4.30 -6.13 -12.87
CA ASP A 22 3.52 -5.90 -14.10
C ASP A 22 2.15 -5.28 -13.78
N LYS A 23 1.45 -5.80 -12.78
CA LYS A 23 0.16 -5.23 -12.35
C LYS A 23 0.28 -3.82 -11.79
N VAL A 24 1.38 -3.51 -11.11
CA VAL A 24 1.66 -2.15 -10.62
C VAL A 24 1.90 -1.21 -11.80
N GLU A 25 2.62 -1.65 -12.84
CA GLU A 25 2.81 -0.89 -14.07
C GLU A 25 1.49 -0.68 -14.82
N ASP A 26 0.68 -1.73 -14.99
CA ASP A 26 -0.65 -1.63 -15.60
C ASP A 26 -1.53 -0.61 -14.87
N TYR A 27 -1.54 -0.64 -13.54
CA TYR A 27 -2.24 0.36 -12.72
C TYR A 27 -1.69 1.77 -12.97
N ARG A 28 -0.36 1.93 -13.00
CA ARG A 28 0.30 3.21 -13.27
C ARG A 28 -0.16 3.81 -14.60
N PHE A 29 -0.15 3.01 -15.67
CA PHE A 29 -0.57 3.47 -16.99
C PHE A 29 -2.08 3.74 -17.04
N THR A 30 -2.90 2.82 -16.54
CA THR A 30 -4.37 2.94 -16.53
C THR A 30 -4.83 4.17 -15.77
N LYS A 31 -4.19 4.50 -14.64
CA LYS A 31 -4.52 5.66 -13.81
C LYS A 31 -3.65 6.88 -14.09
N ARG A 32 -2.86 6.85 -15.18
CA ARG A 32 -2.00 7.94 -15.67
C ARG A 32 -1.11 8.53 -14.57
N LYS A 33 -0.51 7.68 -13.75
CA LYS A 33 0.41 8.10 -12.69
C LYS A 33 1.78 8.41 -13.30
N GLU A 34 2.38 9.51 -12.86
CA GLU A 34 3.63 10.01 -13.42
C GLU A 34 4.78 9.01 -13.29
N ASN A 35 4.86 8.32 -12.14
CA ASN A 35 5.93 7.37 -11.87
C ASN A 35 5.44 6.18 -11.02
N ARG A 36 6.29 5.15 -10.97
CA ARG A 36 6.02 3.91 -10.22
C ARG A 36 5.85 4.17 -8.73
N SER A 37 6.63 5.08 -8.14
CA SER A 37 6.57 5.36 -6.70
C SER A 37 5.20 5.87 -6.28
N ILE A 38 4.57 6.75 -7.06
CA ILE A 38 3.21 7.24 -6.81
C ILE A 38 2.19 6.10 -6.91
N ALA A 39 2.31 5.27 -7.95
CA ALA A 39 1.42 4.12 -8.12
C ALA A 39 1.53 3.13 -6.96
N VAL A 40 2.74 2.82 -6.51
CA VAL A 40 3.00 1.94 -5.36
C VAL A 40 2.45 2.54 -4.08
N ASP A 41 2.72 3.82 -3.80
CA ASP A 41 2.23 4.51 -2.58
C ASP A 41 0.70 4.48 -2.49
N GLU A 42 -0.01 4.76 -3.58
CA GLU A 42 -1.48 4.67 -3.62
C GLU A 42 -1.99 3.25 -3.37
N LEU A 43 -1.44 2.26 -4.08
CA LEU A 43 -1.84 0.86 -3.94
C LEU A 43 -1.61 0.35 -2.51
N VAL A 44 -0.49 0.74 -1.89
CA VAL A 44 -0.19 0.40 -0.49
C VAL A 44 -1.20 1.04 0.45
N ARG A 45 -1.52 2.33 0.29
CA ARG A 45 -2.55 3.00 1.12
C ARG A 45 -3.91 2.33 1.01
N TYR A 46 -4.32 1.95 -0.20
CA TYR A 46 -5.57 1.23 -0.42
C TYR A 46 -5.55 -0.15 0.24
N GLY A 47 -4.46 -0.89 0.11
CA GLY A 47 -4.30 -2.20 0.74
C GLY A 47 -4.39 -2.12 2.27
N LEU A 48 -3.69 -1.16 2.88
CA LEU A 48 -3.73 -0.95 4.33
C LEU A 48 -5.12 -0.55 4.82
N LYS A 49 -5.81 0.34 4.09
CA LYS A 49 -7.18 0.74 4.44
C LYS A 49 -8.16 -0.43 4.31
N TYR A 50 -7.99 -1.26 3.28
CA TYR A 50 -8.81 -2.44 3.09
C TYR A 50 -8.65 -3.43 4.26
N LEU A 51 -7.42 -3.68 4.71
CA LEU A 51 -7.17 -4.53 5.88
C LEU A 51 -7.87 -4.01 7.14
N GLU A 52 -7.76 -2.71 7.41
CA GLU A 52 -8.44 -2.06 8.54
C GLU A 52 -9.97 -2.24 8.48
N LEU A 53 -10.56 -2.10 7.28
CA LEU A 53 -12.01 -2.29 7.10
C LEU A 53 -12.44 -3.75 7.29
N VAL A 54 -11.62 -4.70 6.81
CA VAL A 54 -11.87 -6.14 6.99
C VAL A 54 -11.81 -6.51 8.48
N GLU A 55 -10.83 -6.00 9.22
CA GLU A 55 -10.71 -6.24 10.66
C GLU A 55 -11.89 -5.65 11.42
N ARG A 56 -12.27 -4.40 11.13
CA ARG A 56 -13.47 -3.78 11.72
C ARG A 56 -14.73 -4.59 11.43
N LYS A 57 -14.88 -5.13 10.22
CA LYS A 57 -16.02 -5.97 9.87
C LYS A 57 -16.04 -7.27 10.70
N LYS A 58 -14.90 -7.96 10.80
CA LYS A 58 -14.78 -9.18 11.62
C LYS A 58 -15.18 -8.95 13.07
N GLN A 59 -14.72 -7.85 13.67
CA GLN A 59 -15.08 -7.50 15.05
C GLN A 59 -16.58 -7.23 15.23
N ARG A 60 -17.21 -6.55 14.26
CA ARG A 60 -18.66 -6.33 14.27
C ARG A 60 -19.46 -7.62 14.16
N ASP A 61 -19.01 -8.56 13.32
CA ASP A 61 -19.70 -9.83 13.11
C ASP A 61 -19.55 -10.75 14.36
N LEU A 62 -18.38 -10.74 15.01
CA LEU A 62 -18.16 -11.43 16.29
C LEU A 62 -19.04 -10.87 17.41
N GLY A 63 -19.14 -9.54 17.53
CA GLY A 63 -20.01 -8.90 18.53
C GLY A 63 -21.51 -9.16 18.33
N ARG A 64 -21.93 -9.53 17.10
CA ARG A 64 -23.32 -9.89 16.78
C ARG A 64 -23.67 -11.35 17.06
N MET A 65 -22.67 -12.24 17.18
CA MET A 65 -22.91 -13.66 17.51
C MET A 65 -22.89 -13.93 19.02
N GLN A 66 -22.41 -12.98 19.83
CA GLN A 66 -22.33 -13.10 21.29
C GLN A 66 -23.46 -12.37 22.05
N GLY A 67 -24.35 -11.66 21.35
CA GLY A 67 -25.55 -11.03 21.92
C GLY A 67 -26.82 -11.67 21.37
#